data_AF-A0A352IWU4-F1
#
_entry.id   AF-A0A352IWU4-F1
#
_cell.length_a   1.000
_cell.length_b   1.000
_cell.length_c   1.000
_cell.angle_alpha   90.00
_cell.angle_beta   90.00
_cell.angle_gamma   90.00
#
_symmetry.space_group_name_H-M   'P 1'
#
loop_
_entity.id
_entity.type
_entity.pdbx_description
1 polymer ?
#
loop_
_entity_poly.entity_id
_entity_poly.type
_entity_poly.pdbx_seq_one_letter_code
_entity_poly.pdbx_strand_id
1 'polypeptide(L)'
;NIDLHGVRERVRTVQSDVFDNIEGRYDVIVSNPPYVDADDLSSMPDEYRHEPELGLAAGKDGLDIAHRIIAKAAEHLTPGGLLVVEVGNSWV
;
A
#
# COMPACT_ATOMS: atom_id res chain seq x y z
N ASN A 1 -3.96 -17.16 -6.49
CA ASN A 1 -3.81 -17.25 -5.01
C ASN A 1 -5.13 -17.52 -4.29
N ILE A 2 -6.13 -16.64 -4.32
CA ILE A 2 -7.41 -16.87 -3.62
C ILE A 2 -8.04 -18.21 -4.00
N ASP A 3 -8.13 -18.48 -5.30
CA ASP A 3 -8.71 -19.70 -5.85
C ASP A 3 -7.88 -20.94 -5.52
N LEU A 4 -6.56 -20.81 -5.69
CA LEU A 4 -5.58 -21.87 -5.42
C LEU A 4 -5.65 -22.35 -3.96
N HIS A 5 -5.93 -21.44 -3.02
CA HIS A 5 -6.04 -21.75 -1.59
C HIS A 5 -7.48 -21.96 -1.11
N GLY A 6 -8.49 -21.91 -2.00
CA GLY A 6 -9.89 -22.19 -1.66
C GLY A 6 -10.54 -21.19 -0.69
N VAL A 7 -10.11 -19.93 -0.69
CA VAL A 7 -10.55 -18.92 0.32
C VAL A 7 -11.55 -17.88 -0.21
N ARG A 8 -12.24 -18.16 -1.33
CA ARG A 8 -13.17 -17.22 -1.99
C ARG A 8 -14.29 -16.69 -1.09
N GLU A 9 -14.74 -17.47 -0.11
CA GLU A 9 -15.80 -17.04 0.81
C GLU A 9 -15.33 -15.99 1.83
N ARG A 10 -14.01 -15.89 2.06
CA ARG A 10 -13.41 -15.03 3.09
C ARG A 10 -12.53 -13.92 2.53
N VAL A 11 -12.16 -13.98 1.26
CA VAL A 11 -11.30 -12.98 0.61
C VAL A 11 -12.00 -12.43 -0.63
N ARG A 12 -12.17 -11.11 -0.65
CA ARG A 12 -12.67 -10.36 -1.80
C ARG A 12 -11.57 -9.43 -2.30
N THR A 13 -11.48 -9.28 -3.62
CA THR A 13 -10.56 -8.32 -4.25
C THR A 13 -11.37 -7.20 -4.86
N VAL A 14 -10.83 -5.99 -4.76
CA VAL A 14 -11.41 -4.78 -5.34
C VAL A 14 -10.26 -4.05 -6.03
N GLN A 15 -10.43 -3.72 -7.30
CA GLN A 15 -9.51 -2.83 -8.00
C GLN A 15 -9.80 -1.40 -7.55
N SER A 16 -8.82 -0.75 -6.93
CA SER A 16 -8.96 0.58 -6.34
C SER A 16 -7.65 1.34 -6.43
N ASP A 17 -7.71 2.67 -6.53
CA ASP A 17 -6.59 3.54 -6.16
C ASP A 17 -6.75 3.92 -4.69
N VAL A 18 -5.97 3.26 -3.84
CA VAL A 18 -6.10 3.34 -2.37
C VAL A 18 -7.57 3.12 -1.95
N PHE A 19 -8.26 4.16 -1.49
CA PHE A 19 -9.62 4.08 -0.95
C PHE A 19 -10.73 4.40 -1.97
N ASP A 20 -10.41 4.80 -3.20
CA ASP A 20 -11.40 5.38 -4.13
C ASP A 20 -12.59 4.45 -4.45
N ASN A 21 -12.38 3.13 -4.46
CA ASN A 21 -13.44 2.13 -4.66
C ASN A 21 -13.68 1.25 -3.40
N ILE A 22 -13.19 1.67 -2.24
CA ILE A 22 -13.34 0.93 -0.99
C ILE A 22 -14.52 1.48 -0.20
N GLU A 23 -15.47 0.60 0.11
CA GLU A 23 -16.68 0.96 0.86
C GLU A 23 -16.71 0.29 2.23
N GLY A 24 -17.30 0.98 3.20
CA GLY A 24 -17.51 0.46 4.55
C GLY A 24 -16.38 0.79 5.54
N ARG A 25 -16.50 0.20 6.73
CA ARG A 25 -15.57 0.38 7.83
C ARG A 25 -14.98 -0.96 8.25
N TYR A 26 -13.73 -0.94 8.67
CA TYR A 26 -12.95 -2.11 9.05
C TYR A 26 -12.39 -1.94 10.47
N ASP A 27 -12.24 -3.06 11.18
CA ASP A 27 -11.59 -3.05 12.49
C ASP A 27 -10.06 -2.96 12.37
N VAL A 28 -9.51 -3.50 11.28
CA VAL A 28 -8.07 -3.47 10.99
C VAL A 28 -7.86 -3.17 9.51
N ILE A 29 -7.01 -2.20 9.23
CA ILE A 29 -6.47 -1.92 7.89
C ILE A 29 -4.96 -2.19 7.93
N VAL A 30 -4.49 -3.04 7.03
CA VAL A 30 -3.06 -3.34 6.85
C VAL A 30 -2.66 -2.97 5.44
N SER A 31 -1.56 -2.23 5.30
CA SER A 31 -1.01 -1.87 3.99
C SER A 31 0.51 -1.99 3.98
N ASN A 32 1.03 -2.58 2.91
CA ASN A 32 2.44 -2.48 2.54
C ASN A 32 2.49 -1.76 1.18
N PRO A 33 2.35 -0.41 1.17
CA PRO A 33 2.40 0.35 -0.07
C PRO A 33 3.85 0.39 -0.61
N PRO A 34 4.04 0.61 -1.92
CA PRO A 34 5.34 1.03 -2.45
C PRO A 34 5.95 2.16 -1.62
N TYR A 35 7.23 2.05 -1.29
CA TYR A 35 7.94 3.02 -0.43
C TYR A 35 9.35 3.40 -0.92
N VAL A 36 9.70 3.06 -2.16
CA VAL A 36 11.05 3.33 -2.69
C VAL A 36 11.14 4.80 -3.15
N ASP A 37 12.22 5.46 -2.74
CA ASP A 37 12.58 6.81 -3.20
C ASP A 37 13.04 6.73 -4.66
N ALA A 38 12.71 7.75 -5.45
CA ALA A 38 13.20 7.93 -6.81
C ALA A 38 14.74 7.88 -6.89
N ASP A 39 15.45 8.39 -5.88
CA ASP A 39 16.92 8.35 -5.83
C ASP A 39 17.44 6.93 -5.60
N ASP A 40 16.81 6.15 -4.71
CA ASP A 40 17.17 4.74 -4.50
C ASP A 40 16.87 3.90 -5.75
N LEU A 41 15.74 4.15 -6.41
CA LEU A 41 15.38 3.50 -7.69
C LEU A 41 16.41 3.79 -8.79
N SER A 42 16.96 5.00 -8.82
CA SER A 42 18.00 5.39 -9.77
C SER A 42 19.35 4.71 -9.53
N SER A 43 19.59 4.25 -8.30
CA SER A 43 20.83 3.58 -7.87
C SER A 43 20.76 2.05 -7.89
N MET A 44 19.56 1.49 -8.08
CA MET A 44 19.35 0.03 -8.13
C MET A 44 20.03 -0.60 -9.37
N PRO A 45 20.61 -1.81 -9.23
CA PRO A 45 21.19 -2.56 -10.34
C PRO A 45 20.18 -2.74 -11.49
N ASP A 46 20.68 -2.81 -12.73
CA ASP A 46 19.85 -2.93 -13.96
C ASP A 46 18.84 -4.10 -13.93
N GLU A 47 19.05 -5.10 -13.08
CA GLU A 47 18.15 -6.25 -12.86
C GLU A 47 16.75 -5.82 -12.35
N TYR A 48 16.64 -4.73 -11.59
CA TYR A 48 15.37 -4.19 -11.07
C TYR A 48 14.56 -3.39 -12.11
N ARG A 49 15.13 -3.08 -13.28
CA ARG A 49 14.43 -2.38 -14.38
C ARG A 49 13.43 -3.26 -15.14
N HIS A 50 13.35 -4.56 -14.82
CA HIS A 50 12.39 -5.48 -15.42
C HIS A 50 11.04 -5.52 -14.68
N GLU A 51 10.93 -4.86 -13.52
CA GLU A 51 9.67 -4.73 -12.79
C GLU A 51 8.92 -3.45 -13.20
N PRO A 52 7.58 -3.47 -13.27
CA PRO A 52 6.81 -2.29 -13.66
C PRO A 52 7.03 -1.13 -12.68
N GLU A 53 7.39 0.06 -13.21
CA GLU A 53 7.65 1.32 -12.46
C GLU A 53 6.54 1.69 -11.44
N LEU A 54 5.32 1.20 -11.67
CA LEU A 54 4.14 1.35 -10.80
C LEU A 54 4.31 0.76 -9.38
N GLY A 55 5.34 -0.07 -9.14
CA GLY A 55 5.64 -0.64 -7.83
C GLY A 55 6.69 0.11 -7.00
N LEU A 56 7.33 1.15 -7.56
CA LEU A 56 8.57 1.69 -6.97
C LEU A 56 8.59 3.21 -6.78
N ALA A 57 7.76 4.00 -7.45
CA ALA A 57 7.78 5.46 -7.27
C ALA A 57 6.70 5.93 -6.28
N ALA A 58 7.09 6.22 -5.03
CA ALA A 58 6.18 6.73 -3.99
C ALA A 58 6.50 8.18 -3.57
N GLY A 59 6.85 9.02 -4.54
CA GLY A 59 7.18 10.42 -4.31
C GLY A 59 8.65 10.65 -3.96
N LYS A 60 8.95 11.86 -3.46
CA LYS A 60 10.33 12.29 -3.14
C LYS A 60 10.95 11.62 -1.92
N ASP A 61 10.14 11.06 -1.04
CA ASP A 61 10.58 10.42 0.21
C ASP A 61 10.01 9.00 0.34
N GLY A 62 9.36 8.49 -0.71
CA GLY A 62 8.69 7.18 -0.69
C GLY A 62 7.40 7.14 0.14
N LEU A 63 6.89 8.27 0.66
CA LEU A 63 5.77 8.29 1.60
C LEU A 63 4.43 8.75 0.99
N ASP A 64 4.36 9.11 -0.29
CA ASP A 64 3.14 9.70 -0.88
C ASP A 64 1.91 8.80 -0.69
N ILE A 65 2.05 7.50 -0.93
CA ILE A 65 0.94 6.55 -0.77
C ILE A 65 0.62 6.33 0.71
N ALA A 66 1.63 6.23 1.58
CA ALA A 66 1.45 6.11 3.02
C ALA A 66 0.69 7.32 3.59
N HIS A 67 1.04 8.54 3.16
CA HIS A 67 0.34 9.77 3.53
C HIS A 67 -1.12 9.75 3.06
N ARG A 68 -1.40 9.33 1.83
CA ARG A 68 -2.79 9.18 1.33
C ARG A 68 -3.59 8.18 2.15
N ILE A 69 -2.97 7.06 2.57
CA ILE A 69 -3.62 6.05 3.41
C ILE A 69 -3.94 6.65 4.78
N ILE A 70 -2.94 7.23 5.46
CA ILE A 70 -3.10 7.79 6.82
C ILE A 70 -4.17 8.88 6.84
N ALA A 71 -4.20 9.75 5.81
CA ALA A 71 -5.15 10.85 5.73
C ALA A 71 -6.62 10.40 5.65
N LYS A 72 -6.90 9.27 4.99
CA LYS A 72 -8.28 8.77 4.79
C LYS A 72 -8.67 7.60 5.71
N ALA A 73 -7.71 6.92 6.33
CA ALA A 73 -7.97 5.68 7.08
C ALA A 73 -9.05 5.82 8.17
N ALA A 74 -9.12 6.97 8.86
CA ALA A 74 -10.11 7.20 9.92
C ALA A 74 -11.57 7.14 9.41
N GLU A 75 -11.81 7.46 8.14
CA GLU A 75 -13.13 7.37 7.52
C GLU A 75 -13.55 5.92 7.28
N HIS A 76 -12.57 5.03 7.11
CA HIS A 76 -12.73 3.60 6.83
C HIS A 76 -12.46 2.71 8.05
N LEU A 77 -12.15 3.26 9.22
CA LEU A 77 -11.99 2.49 10.46
C LEU A 77 -13.25 2.54 11.33
N THR A 78 -13.50 1.46 12.05
CA THR A 78 -14.46 1.46 13.17
C THR A 78 -13.88 2.24 14.37
N PRO A 79 -14.71 2.75 15.31
CA PRO A 79 -14.20 3.35 16.53
C PRO A 79 -13.30 2.37 17.30
N GLY A 80 -12.03 2.75 17.52
CA GLY A 80 -11.03 1.88 18.14
C GLY A 80 -10.30 0.94 17.17
N GLY A 81 -10.54 1.05 15.87
CA GLY A 81 -9.86 0.26 14.85
C GLY A 81 -8.37 0.59 14.71
N LEU A 82 -7.62 -0.35 14.12
CA LEU A 82 -6.16 -0.30 13.99
C LEU A 82 -5.74 -0.10 12.53
N LEU A 83 -4.84 0.86 12.30
CA LEU A 83 -4.10 1.00 11.06
C LEU A 83 -2.66 0.50 11.26
N VAL A 84 -2.21 -0.40 10.39
CA VAL A 84 -0.79 -0.82 10.29
C VAL A 84 -0.33 -0.53 8.86
N VAL A 85 0.64 0.35 8.71
CA VAL A 85 1.24 0.70 7.42
C VAL A 85 2.74 0.50 7.50
N GLU A 86 3.28 -0.31 6.60
CA GLU A 86 4.73 -0.42 6.41
C GLU A 86 5.25 0.82 5.69
N VAL A 87 6.37 1.36 6.15
CA VAL A 87 7.10 2.46 5.51
C VAL A 87 8.56 2.06 5.35
N GLY A 88 9.16 2.49 4.25
CA GLY A 88 10.59 2.29 3.99
C GLY A 88 11.45 3.02 5.02
N ASN A 89 12.76 2.77 4.97
CA ASN A 89 13.75 3.35 5.88
C ASN A 89 13.94 4.86 5.61
N SER A 90 12.91 5.64 5.89
CA SER A 90 12.78 7.07 5.59
C SER A 90 13.42 7.94 6.68
N TRP A 91 14.23 7.33 7.55
CA TRP A 91 14.97 8.00 8.61
C TRP A 91 16.32 8.44 8.06
N VAL A 92 16.44 9.73 7.78
CA VAL A 92 17.72 10.45 7.62
C VAL A 92 17.98 11.28 8.87
#